data_AF-A8XRI3-F1
#
_entry.id   AF-A8XRI3-F1
#
_cell.length_a   1.000
_cell.length_b   1.000
_cell.length_c   1.000
_cell.angle_alpha   90.00
_cell.angle_beta   90.00
_cell.angle_gamma   90.00
#
_symmetry.space_group_name_H-M   'P 1'
#
loop_
_entity.id
_entity.type
_entity.pdbx_description
1 polymer ?
#
loop_
_entity_poly.entity_id
_entity_poly.type
_entity_poly.pdbx_seq_one_letter_code
_entity_poly.pdbx_strand_id
1 'polypeptide(L)'
;MNLANVLSLLAACLLSPVAGQEYKEAVELSSANHDHVLGSATVVFVAFCADWCPFSRRLKPIFEESAKVFHQENPQASAIWAIVDSQRQADIGDKYFVNKYPTMKVFVNGELISKEYRSTRSVEALTNFVKYQLSTAINEFSSQDQLSQEMDKSKRNVVAWLKKDGPEFANLKKVASILREDCSFWVPTDHFGTQTTENKLSFFDPDTNEEAKFTGNFNDYDFVKQWVTDKCIPLVREVTFENVEELTEEGMPFLIYFRDPDNKSTDKVFGEAVARELYDQRAAINPLLADGHKFAHPLKHLGKTKEDLPVLAIDSFQHMYLFPDMTQMNVPGKLREFVMDLHSGKLHKEFHENLDQRMIELAKAKAARGITDDHDTQAPSARPIDTTPPPSVFKELKPSDKRYSILQKSEL
;
A
#
# COMPACT_ATOMS: atom_id res chain seq x y z
N MET A 1 47.10 -36.51 -72.53
CA MET A 1 47.37 -37.21 -71.24
C MET A 1 47.97 -36.15 -70.32
N ASN A 2 47.20 -35.54 -69.42
CA ASN A 2 46.93 -35.99 -68.03
C ASN A 2 48.24 -36.26 -67.27
N LEU A 3 48.53 -35.78 -66.06
CA LEU A 3 47.74 -35.28 -64.93
C LEU A 3 48.74 -34.70 -63.90
N ALA A 4 48.30 -33.83 -62.98
CA ALA A 4 48.74 -33.70 -61.57
C ALA A 4 49.05 -32.27 -61.07
N ASN A 5 48.01 -31.67 -60.47
CA ASN A 5 47.99 -31.03 -59.16
C ASN A 5 49.13 -30.09 -58.73
N VAL A 6 48.85 -28.78 -58.80
CA VAL A 6 49.17 -27.83 -57.71
C VAL A 6 48.02 -26.82 -57.60
N LEU A 7 47.17 -26.97 -56.59
CA LEU A 7 46.21 -25.94 -56.16
C LEU A 7 46.63 -25.51 -54.75
N SER A 8 47.18 -24.30 -54.62
CA SER A 8 47.49 -23.69 -53.33
C SER A 8 46.23 -22.99 -52.80
N LEU A 9 45.87 -23.34 -51.57
CA LEU A 9 44.73 -22.80 -50.81
C LEU A 9 44.77 -21.26 -50.72
N LEU A 10 43.72 -20.62 -51.23
CA LEU A 10 43.28 -19.29 -50.77
C LEU A 10 42.47 -19.49 -49.49
N ALA A 11 43.00 -19.02 -48.36
CA ALA A 11 42.29 -18.95 -47.09
C ALA A 11 41.17 -17.89 -47.20
N ALA A 12 39.94 -18.34 -47.42
CA ALA A 12 38.76 -17.53 -47.22
C ALA A 12 38.49 -17.43 -45.71
N CYS A 13 38.83 -16.29 -45.10
CA CYS A 13 38.30 -15.89 -43.80
C CYS A 13 36.78 -15.73 -43.92
N LEU A 14 36.05 -16.79 -43.58
CA LEU A 14 34.62 -16.71 -43.32
C LEU A 14 34.43 -15.91 -42.04
N LEU A 15 34.07 -14.64 -42.20
CA LEU A 15 33.42 -13.84 -41.15
C LEU A 15 32.16 -14.59 -40.74
N SER A 16 32.26 -15.34 -39.65
CA SER A 16 31.08 -15.85 -38.97
C SER A 16 30.34 -14.64 -38.40
N PRO A 17 29.03 -14.48 -38.64
CA PRO A 17 28.28 -13.47 -37.92
C PRO A 17 28.36 -13.86 -36.44
N VAL A 18 28.88 -12.95 -35.61
CA VAL A 18 28.65 -13.00 -34.17
C VAL A 18 27.14 -13.00 -34.01
N ALA A 19 26.60 -14.16 -33.63
CA ALA A 19 25.23 -14.25 -33.17
C ALA A 19 25.10 -13.23 -32.02
N GLY A 20 24.34 -12.16 -32.27
CA GLY A 20 23.98 -11.22 -31.23
C GLY A 20 23.35 -12.02 -30.11
N GLN A 21 23.92 -11.92 -28.90
CA GLN A 21 23.21 -12.35 -27.72
C GLN A 21 21.88 -11.60 -27.70
N GLU A 22 20.77 -12.33 -27.64
CA GLU A 22 19.51 -11.78 -27.16
C GLU A 22 19.80 -11.21 -25.77
N TYR A 23 19.89 -9.88 -25.67
CA TYR A 23 19.85 -9.23 -24.38
C TYR A 23 18.49 -9.57 -23.81
N LYS A 24 18.44 -10.45 -22.80
CA LYS A 24 17.29 -10.50 -21.91
C LYS A 24 17.22 -9.13 -21.22
N GLU A 25 16.42 -8.23 -21.80
CA GLU A 25 16.24 -6.85 -21.33
C GLU A 25 15.68 -6.80 -19.91
N ALA A 26 14.98 -7.86 -19.49
CA ALA A 26 14.68 -8.15 -18.09
C ALA A 26 15.53 -9.33 -17.58
N VAL A 27 16.14 -9.19 -16.42
CA VAL A 27 16.97 -10.24 -15.80
C VAL A 27 16.11 -11.23 -15.03
N GLU A 28 16.50 -12.51 -15.04
CA GLU A 28 15.88 -13.50 -14.15
C GLU A 28 16.49 -13.36 -12.75
N LEU A 29 15.64 -13.09 -11.77
CA LEU A 29 16.05 -12.95 -10.37
C LEU A 29 15.88 -14.31 -9.67
N SER A 30 16.96 -14.76 -9.05
CA SER A 30 17.07 -16.03 -8.34
C SER A 30 17.84 -15.83 -7.03
N SER A 31 17.78 -16.79 -6.12
CA SER A 31 18.46 -16.68 -4.81
C SER A 31 19.97 -16.53 -4.98
N ALA A 32 20.53 -16.99 -6.10
CA ALA A 32 21.95 -16.90 -6.41
C ALA A 32 22.42 -15.49 -6.81
N ASN A 33 21.57 -14.67 -7.44
CA ASN A 33 21.93 -13.31 -7.89
C ASN A 33 21.16 -12.20 -7.17
N HIS A 34 20.26 -12.57 -6.26
CA HIS A 34 19.31 -11.70 -5.59
C HIS A 34 19.96 -10.43 -5.02
N ASP A 35 20.87 -10.57 -4.06
CA ASP A 35 21.44 -9.43 -3.34
C ASP A 35 22.29 -8.54 -4.26
N HIS A 36 22.98 -9.17 -5.22
CA HIS A 36 23.77 -8.45 -6.21
C HIS A 36 22.87 -7.60 -7.13
N VAL A 37 21.79 -8.17 -7.66
CA VAL A 37 20.87 -7.45 -8.55
C VAL A 37 20.22 -6.28 -7.80
N LEU A 38 19.69 -6.50 -6.60
CA LEU A 38 19.06 -5.43 -5.83
C LEU A 38 20.02 -4.29 -5.45
N GLY A 39 21.31 -4.58 -5.23
CA GLY A 39 22.33 -3.59 -4.87
C GLY A 39 23.02 -2.89 -6.05
N SER A 40 22.77 -3.31 -7.29
CA SER A 40 23.51 -2.86 -8.48
C SER A 40 22.87 -1.71 -9.25
N ALA A 41 21.66 -1.29 -8.89
CA ALA A 41 20.97 -0.17 -9.51
C ALA A 41 20.21 0.69 -8.50
N THR A 42 20.00 1.96 -8.85
CA THR A 42 19.17 2.88 -8.06
C THR A 42 17.72 2.39 -7.99
N VAL A 43 17.16 1.90 -9.09
CA VAL A 43 15.80 1.35 -9.14
C VAL A 43 15.84 -0.09 -9.66
N VAL A 44 15.25 -1.03 -8.94
CA VAL A 44 15.03 -2.39 -9.43
C VAL A 44 13.54 -2.68 -9.43
N PHE A 45 12.96 -2.85 -10.61
CA PHE A 45 11.54 -3.15 -10.78
C PHE A 45 11.37 -4.65 -11.01
N VAL A 46 10.68 -5.32 -10.07
CA VAL A 46 10.61 -6.79 -10.01
C VAL A 46 9.19 -7.27 -10.24
N ALA A 47 8.99 -8.12 -11.24
CA ALA A 47 7.74 -8.82 -11.50
C ALA A 47 7.80 -10.28 -11.00
N PHE A 48 7.03 -10.58 -9.96
CA PHE A 48 6.82 -11.92 -9.42
C PHE A 48 5.73 -12.62 -10.22
N CYS A 49 6.11 -13.68 -10.93
CA CYS A 49 5.25 -14.36 -11.90
C CYS A 49 5.24 -15.87 -11.67
N ALA A 50 4.21 -16.54 -12.22
CA ALA A 50 4.15 -17.99 -12.34
C ALA A 50 3.66 -18.41 -13.72
N ASP A 51 4.18 -19.50 -14.28
CA ASP A 51 3.87 -19.93 -15.66
C ASP A 51 2.42 -20.39 -15.84
N TRP A 52 1.85 -21.03 -14.82
CA TRP A 52 0.45 -21.46 -14.83
C TRP A 52 -0.53 -20.27 -14.76
N CYS A 53 -0.09 -19.12 -14.26
CA CYS A 53 -0.94 -17.94 -14.08
C CYS A 53 -1.21 -17.24 -15.43
N PRO A 54 -2.47 -17.18 -15.91
CA PRO A 54 -2.80 -16.54 -17.19
C PRO A 54 -2.47 -15.04 -17.20
N PHE A 55 -2.57 -14.36 -16.07
CA PHE A 55 -2.23 -12.94 -15.96
C PHE A 55 -0.71 -12.70 -16.03
N SER A 56 0.09 -13.59 -15.44
CA SER A 56 1.54 -13.56 -15.55
C SER A 56 1.99 -13.78 -16.99
N ARG A 57 1.43 -14.77 -17.69
CA ARG A 57 1.73 -15.03 -19.10
C ARG A 57 1.42 -13.83 -20.01
N ARG A 58 0.39 -13.03 -19.68
CA ARG A 58 0.09 -11.78 -20.39
C ARG A 58 1.06 -10.65 -20.02
N LEU A 59 1.46 -10.55 -18.74
CA LEU A 59 2.35 -9.48 -18.27
C LEU A 59 3.78 -9.66 -18.78
N LYS A 60 4.35 -10.88 -18.73
CA LYS A 60 5.75 -11.15 -19.08
C LYS A 60 6.22 -10.46 -20.39
N PRO A 61 5.56 -10.66 -21.55
CA PRO A 61 6.01 -10.01 -22.78
C PRO A 61 5.87 -8.47 -22.75
N ILE A 62 4.87 -7.94 -22.05
CA ILE A 62 4.71 -6.48 -21.89
C ILE A 62 5.84 -5.93 -21.02
N PHE A 63 6.20 -6.64 -19.95
CA PHE A 63 7.24 -6.24 -19.02
C PHE A 63 8.64 -6.27 -19.67
N GLU A 64 8.93 -7.32 -20.44
CA GLU A 64 10.18 -7.44 -21.22
C GLU A 64 10.28 -6.34 -22.29
N GLU A 65 9.20 -6.07 -23.04
CA GLU A 65 9.19 -4.96 -24.00
C GLU A 65 9.32 -3.60 -23.31
N SER A 66 8.74 -3.44 -22.11
CA SER A 66 8.90 -2.22 -21.31
C SER A 66 10.34 -1.98 -20.91
N ALA A 67 11.03 -3.03 -20.44
CA ALA A 67 12.45 -2.96 -20.09
C ALA A 67 13.29 -2.51 -21.30
N LYS A 68 13.05 -3.14 -22.45
CA LYS A 68 13.72 -2.80 -23.72
C LYS A 68 13.51 -1.35 -24.14
N VAL A 69 12.25 -0.92 -24.23
CA VAL A 69 11.91 0.47 -24.60
C VAL A 69 12.53 1.46 -23.61
N PHE A 70 12.46 1.15 -22.31
CA PHE A 70 13.04 1.98 -21.27
C PHE A 70 14.56 2.14 -21.44
N HIS A 71 15.31 1.06 -21.63
CA HIS A 71 16.77 1.13 -21.79
C HIS A 71 17.19 1.83 -23.10
N GLN A 72 16.43 1.65 -24.18
CA GLN A 72 16.66 2.35 -25.44
C GLN A 72 16.47 3.87 -25.31
N GLU A 73 15.43 4.29 -24.60
CA GLU A 73 15.15 5.72 -24.37
C GLU A 73 16.03 6.34 -23.28
N ASN A 74 16.52 5.54 -22.32
CA ASN A 74 17.22 6.00 -21.12
C ASN A 74 18.53 5.21 -20.89
N PRO A 75 19.50 5.23 -21.82
CA PRO A 75 20.68 4.35 -21.78
C PRO A 75 21.63 4.62 -20.60
N GLN A 76 21.46 5.74 -19.89
CA GLN A 76 22.27 6.12 -18.72
C GLN A 76 21.49 5.96 -17.40
N ALA A 77 20.24 5.51 -17.45
CA ALA A 77 19.44 5.33 -16.23
C ALA A 77 19.95 4.13 -15.44
N SER A 78 20.11 4.32 -14.12
CA SER A 78 20.44 3.23 -13.19
C SER A 78 19.16 2.49 -12.79
N ALA A 79 18.63 1.69 -13.73
CA ALA A 79 17.47 0.84 -13.47
C ALA A 79 17.69 -0.59 -13.98
N ILE A 80 17.16 -1.56 -13.23
CA ILE A 80 17.10 -2.96 -13.63
C ILE A 80 15.64 -3.42 -13.61
N TRP A 81 15.24 -4.12 -14.66
CA TRP A 81 13.96 -4.83 -14.73
C TRP A 81 14.22 -6.30 -14.47
N ALA A 82 13.50 -6.89 -13.53
CA ALA A 82 13.71 -8.27 -13.13
C ALA A 82 12.41 -9.08 -13.07
N ILE A 83 12.49 -10.36 -13.42
CA ILE A 83 11.38 -11.31 -13.32
C ILE A 83 11.78 -12.43 -12.37
N VAL A 84 10.90 -12.74 -11.42
CA VAL A 84 11.04 -13.89 -10.53
C VAL A 84 10.05 -14.96 -11.00
N ASP A 85 10.56 -16.14 -11.38
CA ASP A 85 9.73 -17.34 -11.46
C ASP A 85 9.46 -17.83 -10.03
N SER A 86 8.33 -17.41 -9.48
CA SER A 86 7.97 -17.64 -8.08
C SER A 86 7.64 -19.11 -7.79
N GLN A 87 7.44 -19.94 -8.82
CA GLN A 87 7.31 -21.40 -8.64
C GLN A 87 8.68 -22.04 -8.40
N ARG A 88 9.74 -21.53 -9.06
CA ARG A 88 11.11 -22.04 -8.90
C ARG A 88 11.85 -21.38 -7.74
N GLN A 89 11.49 -20.15 -7.40
CA GLN A 89 12.13 -19.30 -6.39
C GLN A 89 11.11 -18.95 -5.28
N ALA A 90 10.51 -19.99 -4.69
CA ALA A 90 9.48 -19.83 -3.67
C ALA A 90 9.97 -19.04 -2.46
N ASP A 91 11.23 -19.24 -2.06
CA ASP A 91 11.92 -18.52 -0.99
C ASP A 91 11.96 -17.00 -1.21
N ILE A 92 12.16 -16.54 -2.45
CA ILE A 92 12.12 -15.11 -2.79
C ILE A 92 10.68 -14.59 -2.73
N GLY A 93 9.72 -15.37 -3.23
CA GLY A 93 8.29 -15.02 -3.16
C GLY A 93 7.83 -14.84 -1.72
N ASP A 94 8.19 -15.78 -0.84
CA ASP A 94 7.87 -15.76 0.59
C ASP A 94 8.55 -14.61 1.31
N LYS A 95 9.84 -14.37 1.02
CA LYS A 95 10.63 -13.24 1.59
C LYS A 95 9.96 -11.89 1.34
N TYR A 96 9.27 -11.73 0.21
CA TYR A 96 8.58 -10.49 -0.15
C TYR A 96 7.06 -10.55 -0.01
N PHE A 97 6.56 -11.56 0.71
CA PHE A 97 5.15 -11.73 1.02
C PHE A 97 4.26 -11.73 -0.23
N VAL A 98 4.72 -12.34 -1.31
CA VAL A 98 3.96 -12.44 -2.56
C VAL A 98 2.81 -13.41 -2.38
N ASN A 99 1.59 -12.89 -2.41
CA ASN A 99 0.35 -13.64 -2.16
C ASN A 99 -0.57 -13.72 -3.39
N LYS A 100 -0.13 -13.20 -4.54
CA LYS A 100 -0.89 -13.17 -5.79
C LYS A 100 0.06 -13.05 -6.98
N TYR A 101 -0.40 -13.48 -8.16
CA TYR A 101 0.35 -13.36 -9.40
C TYR A 101 -0.42 -12.61 -10.51
N PRO A 102 0.25 -11.77 -11.31
CA PRO A 102 1.58 -11.24 -11.04
C PRO A 102 1.55 -10.18 -9.92
N THR A 103 2.64 -10.08 -9.18
CA THR A 103 2.91 -8.97 -8.23
C THR A 103 4.11 -8.18 -8.73
N MET A 104 4.02 -6.85 -8.70
CA MET A 104 5.11 -5.98 -9.14
C MET A 104 5.54 -5.08 -7.99
N LYS A 105 6.79 -5.24 -7.57
CA LYS A 105 7.40 -4.47 -6.47
C LYS A 105 8.60 -3.70 -6.98
N VAL A 106 8.91 -2.60 -6.32
CA VAL A 106 10.07 -1.76 -6.65
C VAL A 106 11.01 -1.69 -5.46
N PHE A 107 12.29 -1.81 -5.76
CA PHE A 107 13.38 -1.58 -4.83
C PHE A 107 14.08 -0.30 -5.23
N VAL A 108 14.37 0.55 -4.26
CA VAL A 108 15.12 1.78 -4.47
C VAL A 108 16.35 1.76 -3.58
N ASN A 109 17.53 1.83 -4.18
CA ASN A 109 18.82 1.67 -3.51
C ASN A 109 18.91 0.37 -2.68
N GLY A 110 18.36 -0.72 -3.23
CA GLY A 110 18.32 -2.04 -2.56
C GLY A 110 17.22 -2.22 -1.52
N GLU A 111 16.43 -1.19 -1.22
CA GLU A 111 15.35 -1.27 -0.23
C GLU A 111 13.98 -1.39 -0.89
N LEU A 112 13.16 -2.30 -0.39
CA LEU A 112 11.79 -2.48 -0.86
C LEU A 112 10.93 -1.27 -0.47
N ILE A 113 10.28 -0.65 -1.45
CA ILE A 113 9.20 0.32 -1.19
C ILE A 113 7.94 -0.46 -0.79
N SER A 114 7.20 0.04 0.20
CA SER A 114 5.97 -0.57 0.72
C SER A 114 4.91 -0.77 -0.37
N LYS A 115 4.73 0.23 -1.24
CA LYS A 115 3.69 0.26 -2.28
C LYS A 115 4.06 -0.60 -3.48
N GLU A 116 3.13 -1.49 -3.85
CA GLU A 116 3.20 -2.28 -5.09
C GLU A 116 2.70 -1.49 -6.30
N TYR A 117 3.14 -1.87 -7.50
CA TYR A 117 2.58 -1.34 -8.73
C TYR A 117 1.27 -2.06 -9.10
N ARG A 118 0.13 -1.36 -8.97
CA ARG A 118 -1.23 -1.89 -9.22
C ARG A 118 -1.93 -1.30 -10.45
N SER A 119 -1.28 -0.32 -11.08
CA SER A 119 -1.84 0.43 -12.21
C SER A 119 -1.88 -0.40 -13.49
N THR A 120 -2.15 0.28 -14.61
CA THR A 120 -2.29 -0.30 -15.94
C THR A 120 -1.02 -1.05 -16.36
N ARG A 121 -1.19 -2.27 -16.89
CA ARG A 121 -0.07 -3.11 -17.36
C ARG A 121 0.19 -2.87 -18.85
N SER A 122 0.61 -1.66 -19.21
CA SER A 122 1.02 -1.28 -20.57
C SER A 122 2.47 -0.83 -20.58
N VAL A 123 3.11 -0.89 -21.76
CA VAL A 123 4.51 -0.44 -21.92
C VAL A 123 4.69 0.99 -21.43
N GLU A 124 3.85 1.92 -21.90
CA GLU A 124 3.89 3.32 -21.47
C GLU A 124 3.74 3.49 -19.95
N ALA A 125 2.78 2.80 -19.33
CA ALA A 125 2.52 2.97 -17.91
C ALA A 125 3.64 2.40 -17.03
N LEU A 126 4.26 1.29 -17.45
CA LEU A 126 5.38 0.68 -16.74
C LEU A 126 6.66 1.52 -16.91
N THR A 127 6.96 1.99 -18.12
CA THR A 127 8.15 2.82 -18.36
C THR A 127 8.04 4.16 -17.64
N ASN A 128 6.87 4.80 -17.67
CA ASN A 128 6.62 6.04 -16.92
C ASN A 128 6.75 5.84 -15.41
N PHE A 129 6.33 4.69 -14.88
CA PHE A 129 6.53 4.38 -13.47
C PHE A 129 8.01 4.30 -13.10
N VAL A 130 8.84 3.59 -13.87
CA VAL A 130 10.29 3.51 -13.59
C VAL A 130 10.97 4.88 -13.74
N LYS A 131 10.60 5.66 -14.77
CA LYS A 131 11.05 7.07 -14.92
C LYS A 131 10.68 7.90 -13.69
N TYR A 132 9.45 7.75 -13.20
CA TYR A 132 8.99 8.44 -12.01
C TYR A 132 9.82 8.03 -10.79
N GLN A 133 10.07 6.74 -10.56
CA GLN A 133 10.88 6.26 -9.43
C GLN A 133 12.33 6.75 -9.48
N LEU A 134 12.91 6.91 -10.67
CA LEU A 134 14.25 7.50 -10.86
C LEU A 134 14.30 9.01 -10.67
N SER A 135 13.18 9.71 -10.83
CA SER A 135 13.13 11.16 -10.71
C SER A 135 13.40 11.61 -9.28
N THR A 136 13.89 12.84 -9.11
CA THR A 136 14.12 13.42 -7.78
C THR A 136 12.82 13.40 -6.96
N ALA A 137 12.91 12.92 -5.73
CA ALA A 137 11.82 12.97 -4.75
C ALA A 137 11.84 14.26 -3.92
N ILE A 138 12.85 15.12 -4.14
CA ILE A 138 13.07 16.36 -3.40
C ILE A 138 12.82 17.54 -4.35
N ASN A 139 11.95 18.45 -3.91
CA ASN A 139 11.71 19.75 -4.52
C ASN A 139 12.71 20.78 -4.00
N GLU A 140 13.11 21.74 -4.83
CA GLU A 140 14.02 22.82 -4.43
C GLU A 140 13.32 24.17 -4.35
N PHE A 141 13.68 24.99 -3.37
CA PHE A 141 13.17 26.37 -3.22
C PHE A 141 14.31 27.39 -3.08
N SER A 142 14.11 28.59 -3.59
CA SER A 142 15.10 29.67 -3.62
C SER A 142 14.82 30.81 -2.65
N SER A 143 13.65 30.82 -2.01
CA SER A 143 13.27 31.77 -0.97
C SER A 143 12.19 31.19 -0.05
N GLN A 144 12.01 31.79 1.13
CA GLN A 144 10.95 31.40 2.06
C GLN A 144 9.54 31.67 1.49
N ASP A 145 9.39 32.71 0.67
CA ASP A 145 8.14 33.05 0.00
C ASP A 145 7.78 32.00 -1.05
N GLN A 146 8.75 31.54 -1.85
CA GLN A 146 8.54 30.48 -2.83
C GLN A 146 8.10 29.18 -2.14
N LEU A 147 8.81 28.77 -1.09
CA LEU A 147 8.43 27.59 -0.31
C LEU A 147 7.00 27.73 0.21
N SER A 148 6.63 28.89 0.76
CA SER A 148 5.30 29.12 1.30
C SER A 148 4.18 29.09 0.26
N GLN A 149 4.49 29.38 -1.01
CA GLN A 149 3.55 29.38 -2.14
C GLN A 149 3.42 28.01 -2.80
N GLU A 150 4.52 27.28 -2.99
CA GLU A 150 4.54 26.00 -3.72
C GLU A 150 4.26 24.80 -2.80
N MET A 151 4.56 24.91 -1.51
CA MET A 151 4.32 23.85 -0.55
C MET A 151 2.82 23.68 -0.29
N ASP A 152 2.27 22.55 -0.72
CA ASP A 152 0.89 22.15 -0.42
C ASP A 152 0.75 21.79 1.07
N LYS A 153 0.22 22.73 1.86
CA LYS A 153 0.01 22.58 3.31
C LYS A 153 -1.07 21.57 3.69
N SER A 154 -1.86 21.09 2.73
CA SER A 154 -2.79 19.97 2.97
C SER A 154 -2.07 18.62 3.01
N LYS A 155 -0.81 18.56 2.56
CA LYS A 155 0.03 17.37 2.57
C LYS A 155 1.05 17.41 3.72
N ARG A 156 1.57 16.23 4.02
CA ARG A 156 2.73 16.05 4.91
C ARG A 156 3.98 16.56 4.22
N ASN A 157 4.67 17.51 4.85
CA ASN A 157 5.85 18.14 4.27
C ASN A 157 7.07 17.96 5.17
N VAL A 158 8.21 17.66 4.56
CA VAL A 158 9.53 17.59 5.20
C VAL A 158 10.42 18.63 4.55
N VAL A 159 10.88 19.59 5.34
CA VAL A 159 11.79 20.65 4.89
C VAL A 159 13.14 20.45 5.54
N ALA A 160 14.19 20.37 4.74
CA ALA A 160 15.54 20.16 5.25
C ALA A 160 16.49 21.26 4.74
N TRP A 161 17.33 21.74 5.66
CA TRP A 161 18.45 22.61 5.39
C TRP A 161 19.72 21.81 5.66
N LEU A 162 20.26 21.20 4.61
CA LEU A 162 21.42 20.32 4.65
C LEU A 162 22.40 20.71 3.56
N LYS A 163 23.69 20.52 3.83
CA LYS A 163 24.74 20.70 2.82
C LYS A 163 24.63 19.57 1.79
N LYS A 164 24.42 19.90 0.51
CA LYS A 164 24.08 18.90 -0.53
C LYS A 164 25.19 17.91 -0.86
N ASP A 165 26.44 18.22 -0.56
CA ASP A 165 27.60 17.34 -0.76
C ASP A 165 27.91 16.45 0.45
N GLY A 166 27.13 16.54 1.53
CA GLY A 166 27.32 15.79 2.77
C GLY A 166 26.59 14.44 2.82
N PRO A 167 27.07 13.50 3.67
CA PRO A 167 26.38 12.23 3.94
C PRO A 167 24.96 12.43 4.48
N GLU A 168 24.69 13.53 5.19
CA GLU A 168 23.36 13.86 5.71
C GLU A 168 22.34 14.07 4.59
N PHE A 169 22.71 14.81 3.54
CA PHE A 169 21.84 15.01 2.39
C PHE A 169 21.68 13.74 1.58
N ALA A 170 22.73 12.91 1.46
CA ALA A 170 22.64 11.60 0.82
C ALA A 170 21.65 10.67 1.55
N ASN A 171 21.65 10.66 2.89
CA ASN A 171 20.68 9.93 3.70
C ASN A 171 19.26 10.44 3.46
N LEU A 172 19.04 11.77 3.51
CA LEU A 172 17.73 12.35 3.22
C LEU A 172 17.24 12.00 1.81
N LYS A 173 18.11 12.04 0.80
CA LYS A 173 17.76 11.69 -0.58
C LYS A 173 17.25 10.26 -0.69
N LYS A 174 17.91 9.30 -0.02
CA LYS A 174 17.44 7.91 0.03
C LYS A 174 16.06 7.80 0.70
N VAL A 175 15.89 8.43 1.85
CA VAL A 175 14.60 8.44 2.58
C VAL A 175 13.49 9.07 1.74
N ALA A 176 13.76 10.21 1.11
CA ALA A 176 12.81 10.90 0.25
C ALA A 176 12.38 10.02 -0.93
N SER A 177 13.30 9.29 -1.56
CA SER A 177 12.97 8.37 -2.64
C SER A 177 12.05 7.23 -2.20
N ILE A 178 12.20 6.71 -0.98
CA ILE A 178 11.36 5.64 -0.44
C ILE A 178 9.97 6.17 -0.04
N LEU A 179 9.91 7.35 0.57
CA LEU A 179 8.68 7.92 1.15
C LEU A 179 8.02 8.98 0.27
N ARG A 180 8.37 9.05 -1.02
CA ARG A 180 7.88 10.07 -1.97
C ARG A 180 6.36 10.09 -2.14
N GLU A 181 5.70 8.96 -1.89
CA GLU A 181 4.25 8.81 -1.97
C GLU A 181 3.55 9.15 -0.64
N ASP A 182 4.31 9.35 0.44
CA ASP A 182 3.80 9.57 1.80
C ASP A 182 4.10 10.99 2.31
N CYS A 183 5.16 11.62 1.80
CA CYS A 183 5.59 12.97 2.13
C CYS A 183 6.12 13.74 0.92
N SER A 184 5.94 15.07 0.95
CA SER A 184 6.63 15.99 0.05
C SER A 184 7.91 16.50 0.70
N PHE A 185 9.04 16.39 0.00
CA PHE A 185 10.35 16.77 0.52
C PHE A 185 10.85 18.05 -0.15
N TRP A 186 11.43 18.95 0.65
CA TRP A 186 11.86 20.27 0.22
C TRP A 186 13.25 20.59 0.76
N VAL A 187 14.12 21.13 -0.10
CA VAL A 187 15.44 21.64 0.29
C VAL A 187 15.73 22.98 -0.40
N PRO A 188 16.54 23.87 0.20
CA PRO A 188 16.92 25.10 -0.46
C PRO A 188 17.82 24.80 -1.69
N THR A 189 17.75 25.65 -2.70
CA THR A 189 18.74 25.67 -3.79
C THR A 189 20.12 26.02 -3.24
N ASP A 190 21.19 25.67 -3.97
CA ASP A 190 22.57 25.87 -3.47
C ASP A 190 22.85 27.33 -3.10
N HIS A 191 22.37 28.27 -3.91
CA HIS A 191 22.54 29.70 -3.68
C HIS A 191 21.88 30.16 -2.38
N PHE A 192 20.68 29.65 -2.08
CA PHE A 192 19.94 30.01 -0.87
C PHE A 192 20.43 29.24 0.36
N GLY A 193 20.78 27.97 0.18
CA GLY A 193 21.24 27.06 1.23
C GLY A 193 22.61 27.39 1.79
N THR A 194 23.44 28.18 1.09
CA THR A 194 24.76 28.64 1.57
C THR A 194 24.70 29.41 2.90
N GLN A 195 23.54 29.91 3.31
CA GLN A 195 23.32 30.59 4.59
C GLN A 195 23.19 29.62 5.78
N THR A 196 23.19 28.32 5.54
CA THR A 196 22.95 27.30 6.58
C THR A 196 24.22 26.97 7.34
N THR A 197 24.31 27.40 8.60
CA THR A 197 25.42 27.04 9.49
C THR A 197 25.19 25.73 10.24
N GLU A 198 23.93 25.27 10.32
CA GLU A 198 23.52 24.08 11.08
C GLU A 198 22.52 23.25 10.29
N ASN A 199 22.72 21.93 10.31
CA ASN A 199 21.79 20.98 9.71
C ASN A 199 20.43 21.05 10.40
N LYS A 200 19.36 21.21 9.62
CA LYS A 200 17.98 21.23 10.11
C LYS A 200 17.11 20.31 9.27
N LEU A 201 16.19 19.61 9.92
CA LEU A 201 15.15 18.80 9.29
C LEU A 201 13.89 18.98 10.11
N SER A 202 12.84 19.44 9.46
CA SER A 202 11.56 19.75 10.08
C SER A 202 10.44 19.06 9.32
N PHE A 203 9.52 18.47 10.07
CA PHE A 203 8.27 17.95 9.56
C PHE A 203 7.15 18.94 9.88
N PHE A 204 6.28 19.20 8.90
CA PHE A 204 5.09 20.03 9.04
C PHE A 204 3.85 19.15 8.90
N ASP A 205 3.08 19.09 9.98
CA ASP A 205 1.87 18.30 10.04
C ASP A 205 0.68 19.07 9.41
N PRO A 206 -0.01 18.51 8.40
CA PRO A 206 -1.13 19.20 7.74
C PRO A 206 -2.37 19.36 8.64
N ASP A 207 -2.50 18.53 9.68
CA ASP A 207 -3.68 18.49 10.54
C ASP A 207 -3.55 19.48 11.71
N THR A 208 -2.34 19.63 12.26
CA THR A 208 -2.07 20.53 13.41
C THR A 208 -1.40 21.85 13.03
N ASN A 209 -0.80 21.93 11.83
CA ASN A 209 0.13 23.00 11.44
C ASN A 209 1.34 23.15 12.38
N GLU A 210 1.65 22.11 13.17
CA GLU A 210 2.81 22.11 14.06
C GLU A 210 4.08 21.70 13.31
N GLU A 211 5.21 22.27 13.73
CA GLU A 211 6.54 21.91 13.27
C GLU A 211 7.18 20.93 14.26
N ALA A 212 7.53 19.74 13.79
CA ALA A 212 8.36 18.79 14.55
C ALA A 212 9.79 18.81 14.01
N LYS A 213 10.75 19.17 14.87
CA LYS A 213 12.17 19.24 14.50
C LYS A 213 12.88 17.92 14.80
N PHE A 214 13.68 17.45 13.85
CA PHE A 214 14.59 16.34 14.09
C PHE A 214 15.79 16.82 14.93
N THR A 215 16.05 16.14 16.02
CA THR A 215 17.13 16.43 16.97
C THR A 215 18.16 15.29 17.05
N GLY A 216 18.05 14.30 16.17
CA GLY A 216 18.89 13.12 16.13
C GLY A 216 20.17 13.28 15.31
N ASN A 217 20.90 12.18 15.16
CA ASN A 217 22.10 12.13 14.34
C ASN A 217 21.75 12.01 12.85
N PHE A 218 22.05 13.04 12.05
CA PHE A 218 21.79 13.04 10.60
C PHE A 218 22.65 12.04 9.81
N ASN A 219 23.77 11.59 10.37
CA ASN A 219 24.64 10.60 9.74
C ASN A 219 24.11 9.17 9.92
N ASP A 220 23.21 8.95 10.88
CA ASP A 220 22.56 7.66 11.10
C ASP A 220 21.36 7.52 10.18
N TYR A 221 21.56 6.79 9.08
CA TYR A 221 20.52 6.58 8.07
C TYR A 221 19.26 5.95 8.65
N ASP A 222 19.39 4.91 9.47
CA ASP A 222 18.26 4.18 10.03
C ASP A 222 17.46 5.07 10.97
N PHE A 223 18.15 5.91 11.76
CA PHE A 223 17.47 6.83 12.67
C PHE A 223 16.74 7.97 11.94
N VAL A 224 17.35 8.55 10.90
CA VAL A 224 16.68 9.54 10.04
C VAL A 224 15.48 8.91 9.34
N LYS A 225 15.66 7.73 8.75
CA LYS A 225 14.59 6.98 8.08
C LYS A 225 13.42 6.73 9.03
N GLN A 226 13.69 6.15 10.20
CA GLN A 226 12.65 5.83 11.18
C GLN A 226 11.88 7.09 11.60
N TRP A 227 12.59 8.18 11.93
CA TRP A 227 11.93 9.41 12.35
C TRP A 227 11.06 10.00 11.23
N VAL A 228 11.55 10.05 9.99
CA VAL A 228 10.76 10.55 8.87
C VAL A 228 9.58 9.62 8.58
N THR A 229 9.76 8.30 8.60
CA THR A 229 8.69 7.30 8.44
C THR A 229 7.59 7.51 9.49
N ASP A 230 7.94 7.68 10.76
CA ASP A 230 6.97 7.89 11.85
C ASP A 230 6.14 9.17 11.68
N LYS A 231 6.67 10.17 10.97
CA LYS A 231 5.98 11.43 10.67
C LYS A 231 5.15 11.39 9.39
N CYS A 232 5.69 10.73 8.37
CA CYS A 232 5.09 10.65 7.04
C CYS A 232 3.97 9.62 6.94
N ILE A 233 4.06 8.53 7.70
CA ILE A 233 3.04 7.48 7.72
C ILE A 233 2.22 7.61 9.00
N PRO A 234 0.99 8.16 8.94
CA PRO A 234 0.19 8.35 10.14
C PRO A 234 -0.30 7.02 10.71
N LEU A 235 -0.49 6.98 12.03
CA LEU A 235 -1.08 5.84 12.73
C LEU A 235 -2.48 5.52 12.23
N VAL A 236 -3.25 6.56 11.89
CA VAL A 236 -4.58 6.43 11.31
C VAL A 236 -4.51 6.95 9.87
N ARG A 237 -4.72 6.07 8.90
CA ARG A 237 -4.65 6.40 7.47
C ARG A 237 -6.05 6.64 6.91
N GLU A 238 -6.17 7.49 5.90
CA GLU A 238 -7.43 7.57 5.17
C GLU A 238 -7.52 6.41 4.17
N VAL A 239 -8.63 5.66 4.22
CA VAL A 239 -8.94 4.67 3.18
C VAL A 239 -9.65 5.37 2.03
N THR A 240 -9.19 5.09 0.82
CA THR A 240 -9.74 5.57 -0.44
C THR A 240 -9.89 4.40 -1.41
N PHE A 241 -10.61 4.58 -2.52
CA PHE A 241 -10.75 3.51 -3.52
C PHE A 241 -9.41 3.17 -4.21
N GLU A 242 -8.46 4.09 -4.18
CA GLU A 242 -7.13 3.93 -4.77
C GLU A 242 -6.21 3.09 -3.90
N ASN A 243 -6.30 3.21 -2.56
CA ASN A 243 -5.40 2.53 -1.63
C ASN A 243 -6.02 1.31 -0.91
N VAL A 244 -7.34 1.12 -0.98
CA VAL A 244 -8.02 0.05 -0.25
C VAL A 244 -7.52 -1.36 -0.62
N GLU A 245 -7.19 -1.61 -1.89
CA GLU A 245 -6.62 -2.89 -2.32
C GLU A 245 -5.30 -3.17 -1.57
N GLU A 246 -4.44 -2.16 -1.43
CA GLU A 246 -3.19 -2.25 -0.67
C GLU A 246 -3.46 -2.48 0.82
N LEU A 247 -4.35 -1.69 1.44
CA LEU A 247 -4.67 -1.83 2.85
C LEU A 247 -5.23 -3.22 3.19
N THR A 248 -6.04 -3.79 2.29
CA THR A 248 -6.61 -5.14 2.51
C THR A 248 -5.57 -6.25 2.43
N GLU A 249 -4.48 -6.04 1.70
CA GLU A 249 -3.39 -7.01 1.58
C GLU A 249 -2.48 -7.09 2.80
N GLU A 250 -2.48 -6.05 3.63
CA GLU A 250 -1.82 -6.10 4.94
C GLU A 250 -2.41 -7.19 5.85
N GLY A 251 -3.62 -7.68 5.51
CA GLY A 251 -4.24 -8.83 6.17
C GLY A 251 -4.79 -8.54 7.56
N MET A 252 -4.71 -7.29 8.02
CA MET A 252 -5.28 -6.83 9.28
C MET A 252 -6.75 -6.43 9.10
N PRO A 253 -7.66 -6.79 10.03
CA PRO A 253 -8.99 -6.20 10.11
C PRO A 253 -8.94 -4.69 10.11
N PHE A 254 -9.96 -4.05 9.55
CA PHE A 254 -10.06 -2.60 9.56
C PHE A 254 -10.87 -2.13 10.78
N LEU A 255 -10.38 -1.09 11.46
CA LEU A 255 -11.14 -0.27 12.40
C LEU A 255 -11.44 1.06 11.70
N ILE A 256 -12.63 1.16 11.11
CA ILE A 256 -13.00 2.23 10.19
C ILE A 256 -13.85 3.26 10.92
N TYR A 257 -13.33 4.48 11.00
CA TYR A 257 -14.05 5.66 11.45
C TYR A 257 -14.60 6.41 10.24
N PHE A 258 -15.87 6.15 9.92
CA PHE A 258 -16.60 6.88 8.89
C PHE A 258 -16.94 8.27 9.42
N ARG A 259 -16.48 9.29 8.71
CA ARG A 259 -16.61 10.69 9.12
C ARG A 259 -17.02 11.59 7.97
N ASP A 260 -17.56 12.75 8.32
CA ASP A 260 -17.74 13.85 7.38
C ASP A 260 -16.38 14.55 7.18
N PRO A 261 -15.78 14.53 5.97
CA PRO A 261 -14.47 15.16 5.71
C PRO A 261 -14.43 16.65 6.03
N ASP A 262 -15.57 17.33 5.99
CA ASP A 262 -15.67 18.75 6.32
C ASP A 262 -15.51 19.01 7.83
N ASN A 263 -15.64 17.98 8.67
CA ASN A 263 -15.49 18.07 10.12
C ASN A 263 -14.22 17.36 10.64
N LYS A 264 -13.06 17.94 10.33
CA LYS A 264 -11.74 17.44 10.75
C LYS A 264 -11.51 17.41 12.27
N SER A 265 -12.32 18.12 13.07
CA SER A 265 -12.13 18.16 14.52
C SER A 265 -12.27 16.78 15.16
N THR A 266 -13.07 15.91 14.56
CA THR A 266 -13.34 14.55 15.08
C THR A 266 -12.25 13.54 14.70
N ASP A 267 -11.50 13.80 13.62
CA ASP A 267 -10.37 12.95 13.18
C ASP A 267 -9.28 12.93 14.25
N LYS A 268 -8.97 14.11 14.82
CA LYS A 268 -7.98 14.25 15.90
C LYS A 268 -8.39 13.45 17.14
N VAL A 269 -9.66 13.52 17.52
CA VAL A 269 -10.21 12.80 18.67
C VAL A 269 -10.06 11.28 18.49
N PHE A 270 -10.40 10.77 17.30
CA PHE A 270 -10.20 9.36 16.99
C PHE A 270 -8.72 8.97 16.98
N GLY A 271 -7.86 9.77 16.35
CA GLY A 271 -6.42 9.55 16.32
C GLY A 271 -5.78 9.48 17.70
N GLU A 272 -6.17 10.38 18.63
CA GLU A 272 -5.71 10.37 20.01
C GLU A 272 -6.20 9.15 20.79
N ALA A 273 -7.46 8.72 20.57
CA ALA A 273 -8.01 7.51 21.18
C ALA A 273 -7.24 6.26 20.71
N VAL A 274 -6.96 6.14 19.40
CA VAL A 274 -6.15 5.06 18.83
C VAL A 274 -4.73 5.08 19.39
N ALA A 275 -4.07 6.24 19.42
CA ALA A 275 -2.71 6.37 19.95
C ALA A 275 -2.62 5.99 21.44
N ARG A 276 -3.64 6.33 22.23
CA ARG A 276 -3.71 6.02 23.66
C ARG A 276 -4.05 4.55 23.93
N GLU A 277 -5.01 3.99 23.20
CA GLU A 277 -5.59 2.69 23.54
C GLU A 277 -5.10 1.53 22.70
N LEU A 278 -4.57 1.76 21.50
CA LEU A 278 -4.26 0.71 20.53
C LEU A 278 -2.81 0.75 20.03
N TYR A 279 -1.91 1.47 20.70
CA TYR A 279 -0.50 1.58 20.31
C TYR A 279 0.19 0.21 20.18
N ASP A 280 -0.08 -0.71 21.10
CA ASP A 280 0.42 -2.08 21.15
C ASP A 280 -0.32 -3.04 20.19
N GLN A 281 -1.43 -2.59 19.60
CA GLN A 281 -2.28 -3.38 18.70
C GLN A 281 -2.05 -3.02 17.21
N ARG A 282 -1.01 -2.24 16.90
CA ARG A 282 -0.67 -1.78 15.53
C ARG A 282 -0.47 -2.91 14.51
N ALA A 283 -0.15 -4.11 14.95
CA ALA A 283 0.03 -5.28 14.10
C ALA A 283 -1.21 -6.19 14.03
N ALA A 284 -2.26 -5.88 14.80
CA ALA A 284 -3.46 -6.71 14.93
C ALA A 284 -4.69 -6.08 14.27
N ILE A 285 -4.73 -4.74 14.14
CA ILE A 285 -5.83 -4.01 13.54
C ILE A 285 -5.33 -2.77 12.80
N ASN A 286 -6.01 -2.36 11.73
CA ASN A 286 -5.67 -1.20 10.91
C ASN A 286 -6.68 -0.07 11.16
N PRO A 287 -6.35 0.98 11.93
CA PRO A 287 -7.23 2.12 12.16
C PRO A 287 -7.26 3.02 10.93
N LEU A 288 -8.47 3.28 10.42
CA LEU A 288 -8.67 4.00 9.16
C LEU A 288 -9.73 5.09 9.31
N LEU A 289 -9.49 6.25 8.71
CA LEU A 289 -10.52 7.26 8.44
C LEU A 289 -11.17 6.94 7.09
N ALA A 290 -12.49 7.06 7.00
CA ALA A 290 -13.20 6.92 5.74
C ALA A 290 -14.15 8.09 5.51
N ASP A 291 -14.15 8.62 4.29
CA ASP A 291 -15.16 9.58 3.84
C ASP A 291 -16.54 8.90 3.79
N GLY A 292 -17.42 9.25 4.74
CA GLY A 292 -18.75 8.67 4.86
C GLY A 292 -19.67 8.96 3.66
N HIS A 293 -19.39 10.01 2.89
CA HIS A 293 -20.15 10.32 1.67
C HIS A 293 -19.71 9.43 0.51
N LYS A 294 -18.39 9.21 0.34
CA LYS A 294 -17.85 8.30 -0.68
C LYS A 294 -18.12 6.82 -0.38
N PHE A 295 -18.03 6.44 0.89
CA PHE A 295 -18.27 5.06 1.36
C PHE A 295 -19.70 4.86 1.89
N ALA A 296 -20.69 5.54 1.30
CA ALA A 296 -22.10 5.40 1.66
C ALA A 296 -22.64 3.96 1.48
N HIS A 297 -22.10 3.19 0.54
CA HIS A 297 -22.49 1.78 0.32
C HIS A 297 -22.08 0.85 1.49
N PRO A 298 -20.82 0.88 1.97
CA PRO A 298 -20.45 0.23 3.24
C PRO A 298 -21.29 0.68 4.44
N LEU A 299 -21.58 1.98 4.60
CA LEU A 299 -22.44 2.46 5.69
C LEU A 299 -23.84 1.85 5.63
N LYS A 300 -24.43 1.77 4.44
CA LYS A 300 -25.75 1.16 4.25
C LYS A 300 -25.77 -0.32 4.64
N HIS A 301 -24.68 -1.06 4.41
CA HIS A 301 -24.55 -2.45 4.85
C HIS A 301 -24.58 -2.59 6.38
N LEU A 302 -24.14 -1.55 7.10
CA LEU A 302 -24.24 -1.46 8.55
C LEU A 302 -25.61 -0.93 9.03
N GLY A 303 -26.56 -0.69 8.12
CA GLY A 303 -27.83 -0.05 8.45
C GLY A 303 -27.70 1.42 8.86
N LYS A 304 -26.62 2.08 8.42
CA LYS A 304 -26.31 3.49 8.70
C LYS A 304 -26.40 4.33 7.44
N THR A 305 -26.60 5.63 7.63
CA THR A 305 -26.59 6.62 6.55
C THR A 305 -25.60 7.74 6.86
N LYS A 306 -25.44 8.69 5.93
CA LYS A 306 -24.58 9.86 6.13
C LYS A 306 -25.05 10.75 7.29
N GLU A 307 -26.33 10.68 7.64
CA GLU A 307 -26.92 11.39 8.78
C GLU A 307 -26.51 10.80 10.13
N ASP A 308 -26.02 9.56 10.16
CA ASP A 308 -25.51 8.90 11.37
C ASP A 308 -24.03 9.21 11.65
N LEU A 309 -23.34 9.97 10.78
CA LEU A 309 -21.91 10.26 10.94
C LEU A 309 -21.65 11.09 12.22
N PRO A 310 -20.57 10.80 12.97
CA PRO A 310 -19.57 9.76 12.70
C PRO A 310 -20.00 8.35 13.14
N VAL A 311 -19.50 7.34 12.42
CA VAL A 311 -19.75 5.92 12.72
C VAL A 311 -18.42 5.18 12.81
N LEU A 312 -18.20 4.43 13.89
CA LEU A 312 -17.06 3.52 14.04
C LEU A 312 -17.50 2.08 13.82
N ALA A 313 -16.75 1.33 13.02
CA ALA A 313 -17.01 -0.07 12.76
C ALA A 313 -15.70 -0.86 12.61
N ILE A 314 -15.78 -2.17 12.87
CA ILE A 314 -14.75 -3.12 12.48
C ILE A 314 -15.21 -3.87 11.23
N ASP A 315 -14.32 -4.03 10.25
CA ASP A 315 -14.48 -4.98 9.15
C ASP A 315 -13.40 -6.06 9.27
N SER A 316 -13.80 -7.30 9.57
CA SER A 316 -12.90 -8.44 9.77
C SER A 316 -12.52 -9.17 8.48
N PHE A 317 -12.97 -8.67 7.32
CA PHE A 317 -13.01 -9.36 6.04
C PHE A 317 -13.89 -10.62 5.98
N GLN A 318 -14.63 -10.88 7.04
CA GLN A 318 -15.72 -11.86 7.07
C GLN A 318 -17.03 -11.16 7.39
N HIS A 319 -17.03 -10.37 8.47
CA HIS A 319 -18.18 -9.69 9.00
C HIS A 319 -17.82 -8.26 9.39
N MET A 320 -18.84 -7.40 9.47
CA MET A 320 -18.72 -6.06 10.00
C MET A 320 -19.45 -5.93 11.35
N TYR A 321 -18.85 -5.16 12.26
CA TYR A 321 -19.37 -4.92 13.60
C TYR A 321 -19.39 -3.43 13.89
N LEU A 322 -20.53 -2.90 14.34
CA LEU A 322 -20.65 -1.50 14.75
C LEU A 322 -20.10 -1.32 16.17
N PHE A 323 -19.40 -0.20 16.39
CA PHE A 323 -19.13 0.25 17.74
C PHE A 323 -20.48 0.63 18.41
N PRO A 324 -20.81 0.06 19.58
CA PRO A 324 -22.18 0.16 20.11
C PRO A 324 -22.66 1.58 20.43
N ASP A 325 -21.77 2.42 20.96
CA ASP A 325 -22.11 3.76 21.44
C ASP A 325 -20.95 4.73 21.22
N MET A 326 -21.06 5.59 20.22
CA MET A 326 -20.04 6.58 19.87
C MET A 326 -19.69 7.54 21.01
N THR A 327 -20.61 7.77 21.96
CA THR A 327 -20.33 8.64 23.13
C THR A 327 -19.28 8.02 24.06
N GLN A 328 -19.07 6.70 23.98
CA GLN A 328 -18.11 5.95 24.80
C GLN A 328 -16.75 5.78 24.13
N MET A 329 -16.54 6.24 22.89
CA MET A 329 -15.28 6.04 22.16
C MET A 329 -14.05 6.58 22.91
N ASN A 330 -14.22 7.66 23.66
CA ASN A 330 -13.15 8.29 24.44
C ASN A 330 -13.09 7.83 25.89
N VAL A 331 -14.01 6.97 26.33
CA VAL A 331 -14.00 6.41 27.68
C VAL A 331 -12.84 5.40 27.75
N PRO A 332 -11.90 5.56 28.70
CA PRO A 332 -10.71 4.71 28.77
C PRO A 332 -11.03 3.22 28.73
N GLY A 333 -10.45 2.53 27.76
CA GLY A 333 -10.53 1.09 27.60
C GLY A 333 -11.68 0.61 26.71
N LYS A 334 -12.63 1.47 26.34
CA LYS A 334 -13.77 1.07 25.51
C LYS A 334 -13.40 0.79 24.06
N LEU A 335 -12.51 1.59 23.49
CA LEU A 335 -12.02 1.35 22.14
C LEU A 335 -11.17 0.08 22.11
N ARG A 336 -10.31 -0.12 23.13
CA ARG A 336 -9.55 -1.36 23.29
C ARG A 336 -10.46 -2.59 23.45
N GLU A 337 -11.46 -2.51 24.31
CA GLU A 337 -12.42 -3.59 24.55
C GLU A 337 -13.05 -4.05 23.24
N PHE A 338 -13.50 -3.11 22.40
CA PHE A 338 -14.09 -3.42 21.09
C PHE A 338 -13.14 -4.20 20.16
N VAL A 339 -11.86 -3.83 20.12
CA VAL A 339 -10.84 -4.56 19.34
C VAL A 339 -10.55 -5.94 19.95
N MET A 340 -10.46 -6.05 21.27
CA MET A 340 -10.25 -7.35 21.95
C MET A 340 -11.45 -8.29 21.80
N ASP A 341 -12.66 -7.74 21.77
CA ASP A 341 -13.89 -8.48 21.57
C ASP A 341 -13.99 -9.05 20.15
N LEU A 342 -13.38 -8.40 19.15
CA LEU A 342 -13.20 -8.98 17.82
C LEU A 342 -12.32 -10.23 17.91
N HIS A 343 -11.12 -10.10 18.47
CA HIS A 343 -10.14 -11.19 18.48
C HIS A 343 -10.56 -12.38 19.34
N SER A 344 -11.33 -12.14 20.41
CA SER A 344 -11.90 -13.20 21.25
C SER A 344 -13.13 -13.88 20.64
N GLY A 345 -13.67 -13.35 19.53
CA GLY A 345 -14.92 -13.83 18.92
C GLY A 345 -16.19 -13.40 19.66
N LYS A 346 -16.06 -12.59 20.73
CA LYS A 346 -17.19 -12.09 21.52
C LYS A 346 -18.17 -11.27 20.67
N LEU A 347 -17.69 -10.41 19.77
CA LEU A 347 -18.56 -9.64 18.87
C LEU A 347 -19.47 -10.53 18.02
N HIS A 348 -18.94 -11.65 17.51
CA HIS A 348 -19.71 -12.60 16.72
C HIS A 348 -20.77 -13.29 17.57
N LYS A 349 -20.40 -13.72 18.78
CA LYS A 349 -21.29 -14.38 19.72
C LYS A 349 -22.44 -13.45 20.17
N GLU A 350 -22.13 -12.22 20.56
CA GLU A 350 -23.12 -11.24 21.02
C GLU A 350 -24.11 -10.85 19.92
N PHE A 351 -23.70 -10.85 18.65
CA PHE A 351 -24.61 -10.63 17.54
C PHE A 351 -25.72 -11.69 17.51
N HIS A 352 -25.35 -12.98 17.62
CA HIS A 352 -26.32 -14.09 17.63
C HIS A 352 -27.21 -14.05 18.87
N GLU A 353 -26.65 -13.78 20.06
CA GLU A 353 -27.43 -13.67 21.29
C GLU A 353 -28.47 -12.52 21.23
N ASN A 354 -28.09 -11.36 20.69
CA ASN A 354 -29.00 -10.24 20.50
C ASN A 354 -30.08 -10.52 19.45
N LEU A 355 -29.73 -11.26 18.39
CA LEU A 355 -30.68 -11.70 17.38
C LEU A 355 -31.73 -12.64 17.99
N ASP A 356 -31.30 -13.63 18.77
CA ASP A 356 -32.17 -14.56 19.48
C ASP A 356 -33.13 -13.82 20.43
N GLN A 357 -32.62 -12.82 21.15
CA GLN A 357 -33.44 -12.03 22.06
C GLN A 357 -34.50 -11.20 21.32
N ARG A 358 -34.13 -10.56 20.19
CA ARG A 358 -35.09 -9.85 19.31
C ARG A 358 -36.14 -10.80 18.74
N MET A 359 -35.76 -12.03 18.41
CA MET A 359 -36.69 -13.06 17.94
C MET A 359 -37.71 -13.45 19.01
N ILE A 360 -37.26 -13.60 20.27
CA ILE A 360 -38.14 -13.87 21.41
C ILE A 360 -39.11 -12.70 21.64
N GLU A 361 -38.64 -11.46 21.58
CA GLU A 361 -39.48 -10.26 21.74
C GLU A 361 -40.52 -10.13 20.62
N LEU A 362 -40.12 -10.37 19.37
CA LEU A 362 -41.03 -10.35 18.22
C LEU A 362 -42.11 -11.43 18.35
N ALA A 363 -41.74 -12.64 18.77
CA ALA A 363 -42.68 -13.73 19.01
C ALA A 363 -43.69 -13.37 20.13
N LYS A 364 -43.22 -12.78 21.23
CA LYS A 364 -44.10 -12.27 22.31
C LYS A 364 -45.04 -11.19 21.80
N ALA A 365 -44.56 -10.25 20.99
CA ALA A 365 -45.38 -9.18 20.41
C ALA A 365 -46.45 -9.71 19.44
N LYS A 366 -46.12 -10.73 18.63
CA LYS A 366 -47.09 -11.42 17.76
C LYS A 366 -48.17 -12.13 18.57
N ALA A 367 -47.77 -12.89 19.60
CA ALA A 367 -48.70 -13.58 20.48
C ALA A 367 -49.65 -12.61 21.18
N ALA A 368 -49.15 -11.46 21.66
CA ALA A 368 -49.96 -10.41 22.26
C ALA A 368 -50.96 -9.76 21.27
N ARG A 369 -50.70 -9.81 19.96
CA ARG A 369 -51.58 -9.32 18.89
C ARG A 369 -52.49 -10.39 18.29
N GLY A 370 -52.47 -11.62 18.82
CA GLY A 370 -53.28 -12.73 18.32
C GLY A 370 -52.89 -13.22 16.91
N ILE A 371 -51.66 -12.94 16.46
CA ILE A 371 -51.17 -13.38 15.15
C ILE A 371 -50.57 -14.78 15.32
N THR A 372 -51.24 -15.81 14.77
CA THR A 372 -50.75 -17.19 14.70
C THR A 372 -50.13 -17.45 13.33
N ASP A 373 -49.01 -18.18 13.27
CA ASP A 373 -48.28 -18.51 12.03
C ASP A 373 -49.01 -19.59 11.17
N ASP A 374 -50.34 -19.65 11.23
CA ASP A 374 -51.15 -20.57 10.43
C ASP A 374 -51.55 -19.92 9.10
N HIS A 375 -50.86 -20.35 8.03
CA HIS A 375 -51.28 -20.28 6.63
C HIS A 375 -51.82 -18.93 6.09
N ASP A 376 -50.99 -17.88 6.08
CA ASP A 376 -51.24 -16.71 5.23
C ASP A 376 -50.09 -16.50 4.24
N THR A 377 -50.28 -16.93 2.98
CA THR A 377 -49.30 -16.84 1.89
C THR A 377 -49.04 -15.41 1.38
N GLN A 378 -49.57 -14.39 2.08
CA GLN A 378 -49.35 -12.96 1.78
C GLN A 378 -48.65 -12.18 2.91
N ALA A 379 -48.31 -12.81 4.04
CA ALA A 379 -47.52 -12.15 5.09
C ALA A 379 -46.01 -12.28 4.81
N PRO A 380 -45.19 -11.21 4.92
CA PRO A 380 -43.74 -11.32 4.77
C PRO A 380 -43.20 -12.27 5.83
N SER A 381 -42.36 -13.24 5.41
CA SER A 381 -41.81 -14.25 6.32
C SER A 381 -41.13 -13.59 7.52
N ALA A 382 -41.57 -13.91 8.73
CA ALA A 382 -41.06 -13.30 9.96
C ALA A 382 -39.70 -13.85 10.44
N ARG A 383 -38.99 -14.61 9.60
CA ARG A 383 -37.59 -14.95 9.87
C ARG A 383 -36.74 -13.74 9.48
N PRO A 384 -35.75 -13.32 10.30
CA PRO A 384 -34.75 -12.37 9.87
C PRO A 384 -34.16 -12.88 8.56
N ILE A 385 -34.10 -12.01 7.56
CA ILE A 385 -33.56 -12.36 6.24
C ILE A 385 -32.08 -12.76 6.39
N ASP A 386 -31.41 -12.29 7.45
CA ASP A 386 -30.02 -12.60 7.75
C ASP A 386 -29.86 -13.10 9.19
N THR A 387 -29.24 -14.27 9.33
CA THR A 387 -28.93 -14.91 10.63
C THR A 387 -27.47 -14.74 11.00
N THR A 388 -26.70 -14.04 10.17
CA THR A 388 -25.27 -13.78 10.38
C THR A 388 -25.01 -12.29 10.54
N PRO A 389 -23.90 -11.88 11.19
CA PRO A 389 -23.51 -10.49 11.20
C PRO A 389 -23.32 -9.98 9.76
N PRO A 390 -23.55 -8.69 9.48
CA PRO A 390 -23.42 -8.13 8.13
C PRO A 390 -22.11 -8.56 7.48
N PRO A 391 -22.11 -9.06 6.23
CA PRO A 391 -20.89 -9.49 5.59
C PRO A 391 -19.94 -8.32 5.34
N SER A 392 -18.64 -8.60 5.30
CA SER A 392 -17.62 -7.62 4.94
C SER A 392 -17.87 -7.02 3.55
N VAL A 393 -17.90 -5.70 3.45
CA VAL A 393 -17.95 -4.97 2.18
C VAL A 393 -16.54 -4.73 1.65
N PHE A 394 -15.57 -4.46 2.52
CA PHE A 394 -14.19 -4.21 2.10
C PHE A 394 -13.49 -5.47 1.58
N LYS A 395 -14.05 -6.67 1.82
CA LYS A 395 -13.63 -7.92 1.19
C LYS A 395 -13.74 -7.86 -0.34
N GLU A 396 -14.71 -7.14 -0.90
CA GLU A 396 -14.86 -6.99 -2.35
C GLU A 396 -13.78 -6.09 -2.97
N LEU A 397 -13.11 -5.30 -2.13
CA LEU A 397 -12.03 -4.40 -2.51
C LEU A 397 -10.65 -5.06 -2.35
N LYS A 398 -10.61 -6.34 -1.99
CA LYS A 398 -9.41 -7.18 -2.06
C LYS A 398 -8.95 -7.36 -3.51
N PRO A 399 -7.70 -7.80 -3.72
CA PRO A 399 -7.20 -8.10 -5.05
C PRO A 399 -8.14 -9.05 -5.80
N SER A 400 -8.62 -8.60 -6.95
CA SER A 400 -9.62 -9.33 -7.72
C SER A 400 -9.00 -10.50 -8.50
N ASP A 401 -9.67 -11.64 -8.43
CA ASP A 401 -9.45 -12.83 -9.28
C ASP A 401 -9.55 -12.55 -10.79
N LYS A 402 -10.21 -11.46 -11.18
CA LYS A 402 -10.29 -10.98 -12.57
C LYS A 402 -8.97 -10.35 -13.07
N ARG A 403 -8.06 -9.97 -12.17
CA ARG A 403 -6.76 -9.33 -12.50
C ARG A 403 -5.56 -10.14 -12.03
N TYR A 404 -5.76 -11.03 -11.06
CA TYR A 404 -4.70 -11.79 -10.39
C TYR A 404 -5.10 -13.25 -10.20
N SER A 405 -4.10 -14.13 -10.11
CA SER A 405 -4.26 -15.44 -9.49
C SER A 405 -3.89 -15.32 -8.01
N ILE A 406 -4.88 -15.42 -7.13
CA ILE A 406 -4.69 -15.28 -5.67
C ILE A 406 -4.17 -16.60 -5.10
N LEU A 407 -3.14 -16.54 -4.25
CA LEU A 407 -2.57 -17.70 -3.58
C LEU A 407 -3.31 -17.95 -2.26
N GLN A 408 -3.77 -19.18 -2.04
CA GLN A 408 -4.30 -19.58 -0.75
C GLN A 408 -3.14 -20.13 0.09
N LYS A 409 -2.83 -19.47 1.22
CA LYS A 409 -1.74 -19.85 2.14
C LYS A 409 -1.88 -21.22 2.81
N SER A 410 -2.88 -22.03 2.46
CA SER A 410 -3.03 -23.42 2.94
C SER A 410 -2.13 -24.42 2.21
N GLU A 411 -1.29 -23.97 1.27
CA GLU A 411 -0.36 -24.80 0.49
C GLU A 411 1.08 -24.25 0.54
N LEU A 412 1.55 -23.86 1.72
CA LEU A 412 2.98 -23.69 2.02
C LEU A 412 3.38 -24.59 3.20
#